data_AF-A0A9Q3IIA1-F1
#
_entry.id   AF-A0A9Q3IIA1-F1
#
_cell.length_a   1.000
_cell.length_b   1.000
_cell.length_c   1.000
_cell.angle_alpha   90.00
_cell.angle_beta   90.00
_cell.angle_gamma   90.00
#
_symmetry.space_group_name_H-M   'P 1'
#
loop_
_entity.id
_entity.type
_entity.pdbx_description
1 polymer ?
#
loop_
_entity_poly.entity_id
_entity_poly.type
_entity_poly.pdbx_seq_one_letter_code
_entity_poly.pdbx_strand_id
1 'polypeptide(L)'
;MGTPIHNTIHDLLGIISFITQPQSSDQDNWSPFILSSLSKGSNNIFHLAVWNLSLRRIKTTHLKSLATISHHYELLPLDPTMQQEYSTLYKELLSSKSKGPRKFLQNINKLRICCNHHTMLNKIVDVDLEDHKGRSTQDNSSTITQTLVDVETSMISSKIAHLLKSLLKSKQSNCGQTKSVVYMQWTQLLNL
;
A
#
# COMPACT_ATOMS: atom_id res chain seq x y z
N MET A 1 10.41 -9.29 -12.98
CA MET A 1 9.79 -8.27 -12.10
C MET A 1 8.87 -7.38 -12.91
N GLY A 2 7.66 -7.06 -12.42
CA GLY A 2 6.68 -6.22 -13.14
C GLY A 2 6.93 -4.71 -13.00
N THR A 3 7.51 -4.27 -11.88
CA THR A 3 7.88 -2.87 -11.61
C THR A 3 9.37 -2.83 -11.21
N PRO A 4 10.25 -2.24 -12.02
CA PRO A 4 11.70 -2.38 -11.84
C PRO A 4 12.30 -1.49 -10.74
N ILE A 5 11.63 -0.40 -10.35
CA ILE A 5 12.08 0.52 -9.31
C ILE A 5 10.92 0.70 -8.34
N HIS A 6 11.15 0.45 -7.05
CA HIS A 6 10.12 0.60 -6.02
C HIS A 6 10.20 1.96 -5.36
N ASN A 7 11.33 2.34 -4.75
CA ASN A 7 11.41 3.62 -4.03
C ASN A 7 12.78 4.31 -4.12
N THR A 8 13.88 3.56 -4.22
CA THR A 8 15.22 4.15 -4.22
C THR A 8 16.10 3.61 -5.34
N ILE A 9 17.12 4.38 -5.70
CA ILE A 9 18.15 3.91 -6.62
C ILE A 9 18.98 2.76 -6.04
N HIS A 10 19.07 2.69 -4.71
CA HIS A 10 19.78 1.60 -4.03
C HIS A 10 19.09 0.26 -4.25
N ASP A 11 17.76 0.23 -4.36
CA ASP A 11 17.01 -1.00 -4.71
C ASP A 11 17.46 -1.53 -6.08
N LEU A 12 17.62 -0.61 -7.04
CA LEU A 12 18.04 -0.96 -8.40
C LEU A 12 19.52 -1.38 -8.45
N LEU A 13 20.39 -0.69 -7.70
CA LEU A 13 21.79 -1.11 -7.57
C LEU A 13 21.90 -2.50 -6.95
N GLY A 14 21.08 -2.79 -5.93
CA GLY A 14 21.00 -4.12 -5.34
C GLY A 14 20.56 -5.19 -6.35
N ILE A 15 19.57 -4.90 -7.20
CA ILE A 15 19.13 -5.79 -8.28
C ILE A 15 20.25 -5.99 -9.30
N ILE A 16 20.94 -4.92 -9.71
CA ILE A 16 22.07 -5.00 -10.65
C ILE A 16 23.17 -5.87 -10.04
N SER A 17 23.61 -5.59 -8.81
CA SER A 17 24.63 -6.39 -8.12
C SER A 17 24.23 -7.85 -7.93
N PHE A 18 22.94 -8.14 -7.71
CA PHE A 18 22.43 -9.50 -7.63
C PHE A 18 22.52 -10.23 -8.98
N ILE A 19 22.14 -9.57 -10.07
CA ILE A 19 22.19 -10.15 -11.42
C ILE A 19 23.64 -10.30 -11.90
N THR A 20 24.50 -9.34 -11.56
CA THR A 20 25.89 -9.27 -11.99
C THR A 20 26.87 -9.84 -10.96
N GLN A 21 26.41 -10.73 -10.06
CA GLN A 21 27.27 -11.33 -9.03
C GLN A 21 28.64 -11.73 -9.63
N PRO A 22 29.76 -11.25 -9.06
CA PRO A 22 31.04 -11.40 -9.71
C PRO A 22 31.42 -12.88 -9.72
N GLN A 23 31.70 -13.44 -10.90
CA GLN A 23 32.27 -14.79 -11.01
C GLN A 23 33.73 -14.87 -10.53
N SER A 24 34.35 -13.74 -10.21
CA SER A 24 35.72 -13.68 -9.69
C SER A 24 35.95 -12.38 -8.89
N SER A 25 36.73 -12.51 -7.82
CA SER A 25 37.05 -11.50 -6.82
C SER A 25 37.51 -10.14 -7.36
N ASP A 26 37.01 -9.08 -6.71
CA ASP A 26 37.62 -7.76 -6.50
C ASP A 26 37.50 -6.58 -7.49
N GLN A 27 36.71 -6.57 -8.57
CA GLN A 27 36.71 -5.36 -9.45
C GLN A 27 35.41 -4.74 -9.96
N ASP A 28 34.22 -5.32 -9.77
CA ASP A 28 33.01 -4.77 -10.41
C ASP A 28 32.10 -3.98 -9.45
N ASN A 29 32.64 -2.95 -8.78
CA ASN A 29 31.79 -1.98 -8.07
C ASN A 29 31.34 -0.85 -9.02
N TRP A 30 30.29 -1.11 -9.79
CA TRP A 30 29.69 -0.16 -10.73
C TRP A 30 28.89 0.96 -10.04
N SER A 31 28.58 0.81 -8.75
CA SER A 31 27.70 1.72 -8.01
C SER A 31 28.17 3.18 -8.02
N PRO A 32 29.45 3.51 -7.74
CA PRO A 32 29.92 4.90 -7.75
C PRO A 32 29.84 5.56 -9.14
N PHE A 33 30.06 4.79 -10.20
CA PHE A 33 29.99 5.27 -11.58
C PHE A 33 28.55 5.60 -11.99
N ILE A 34 27.60 4.71 -11.66
CA ILE A 34 26.18 4.93 -11.92
C ILE A 34 25.66 6.12 -11.10
N LEU A 35 25.99 6.17 -9.80
CA LEU A 35 25.54 7.26 -8.91
C LEU A 35 26.11 8.62 -9.32
N SER A 36 27.38 8.68 -9.73
CA SER A 36 28.02 9.93 -10.17
C SER A 36 27.52 10.43 -11.54
N SER A 37 27.11 9.52 -12.44
CA SER A 37 26.46 9.90 -13.69
C SER A 37 25.11 10.56 -13.42
N LEU A 38 24.33 9.98 -12.51
CA LEU A 38 22.98 10.47 -12.18
C LEU A 38 23.00 11.76 -11.39
N SER A 39 23.96 11.96 -10.48
CA SER A 39 24.12 13.24 -9.78
C SER A 39 24.47 14.40 -10.73
N LYS A 40 25.10 14.09 -11.87
CA LYS A 40 25.38 15.04 -12.96
C LYS A 40 24.21 15.21 -13.95
N GLY A 41 23.06 14.58 -13.69
CA GLY A 41 21.89 14.60 -14.58
C GLY A 41 22.04 13.78 -15.86
N SER A 42 23.10 12.97 -15.98
CA SER A 42 23.33 12.11 -17.14
C SER A 42 22.76 10.72 -16.88
N ASN A 43 21.73 10.36 -17.66
CA ASN A 43 21.08 9.05 -17.56
C ASN A 43 21.65 8.01 -18.53
N ASN A 44 22.60 8.37 -19.39
CA ASN A 44 23.02 7.49 -20.49
C ASN A 44 23.71 6.22 -20.00
N ILE A 45 24.65 6.34 -19.05
CA ILE A 45 25.37 5.20 -18.46
C ILE A 45 24.39 4.28 -17.73
N PHE A 46 23.45 4.89 -17.01
CA PHE A 46 22.38 4.18 -16.32
C PHE A 46 21.47 3.43 -17.29
N HIS A 47 21.02 4.07 -18.37
CA HIS A 47 20.20 3.45 -19.39
C HIS A 47 20.93 2.28 -20.06
N LEU A 48 22.21 2.41 -20.37
CA LEU A 48 23.01 1.33 -20.95
C LEU A 48 23.16 0.14 -19.99
N ALA A 49 23.41 0.40 -18.70
CA ALA A 49 23.50 -0.66 -17.70
C ALA A 49 22.16 -1.42 -17.57
N VAL A 50 21.05 -0.70 -17.47
CA VAL A 50 19.71 -1.30 -17.31
C VAL A 50 19.23 -1.97 -18.60
N TRP A 51 19.54 -1.41 -19.77
CA TRP A 51 19.14 -1.95 -21.07
C TRP A 51 19.67 -3.37 -21.31
N ASN A 52 20.94 -3.61 -20.95
CA ASN A 52 21.56 -4.92 -21.10
C ASN A 52 21.07 -5.96 -20.08
N LEU A 53 20.50 -5.51 -18.97
CA LEU A 53 20.05 -6.38 -17.86
C LEU A 53 18.52 -6.55 -17.80
N SER A 54 17.77 -5.72 -18.53
CA SER A 54 16.32 -5.66 -18.40
C SER A 54 15.60 -5.50 -19.73
N LEU A 55 14.68 -6.42 -20.01
CA LEU A 55 13.71 -6.26 -21.09
C LEU A 55 12.40 -5.70 -20.55
N ARG A 56 12.15 -4.40 -20.80
CA ARG A 56 10.88 -3.74 -20.44
C ARG A 56 10.07 -3.40 -21.68
N ARG A 57 8.86 -3.97 -21.78
CA ARG A 57 7.87 -3.65 -22.83
C ARG A 57 6.67 -2.98 -22.19
N ILE A 58 6.17 -1.91 -22.79
CA ILE A 58 5.03 -1.15 -22.28
C ILE A 58 3.77 -1.57 -23.05
N LYS A 59 2.64 -1.69 -22.35
CA LYS A 59 1.35 -2.06 -22.94
C LYS A 59 0.98 -1.17 -24.14
N THR A 60 1.28 0.12 -24.05
CA THR A 60 0.99 1.12 -25.09
C THR A 60 1.82 0.93 -26.37
N THR A 61 3.01 0.33 -26.30
CA THR A 61 3.90 0.18 -27.47
C THR A 61 3.68 -1.13 -28.22
N HIS A 62 3.18 -2.18 -27.55
CA HIS A 62 3.09 -3.52 -28.14
C HIS A 62 1.67 -4.09 -28.25
N LEU A 63 0.68 -3.56 -27.54
CA LEU A 63 -0.69 -4.06 -27.56
C LEU A 63 -1.64 -2.94 -28.03
N LYS A 64 -2.08 -3.03 -29.30
CA LYS A 64 -2.90 -2.00 -29.96
C LYS A 64 -4.37 -1.96 -29.50
N SER A 65 -4.82 -2.88 -28.63
CA SER A 65 -6.24 -3.05 -28.28
C SER A 65 -6.55 -3.13 -26.79
N LEU A 66 -5.71 -2.57 -25.92
CA LEU A 66 -6.05 -2.46 -24.50
C LEU A 66 -6.87 -1.19 -24.24
N ALA A 67 -7.98 -1.34 -23.51
CA ALA A 67 -8.77 -0.22 -23.04
C ALA A 67 -7.91 0.72 -22.18
N THR A 68 -8.09 2.02 -22.36
CA THR A 68 -7.41 3.05 -21.56
C THR A 68 -7.82 2.90 -20.09
N ILE A 69 -6.83 2.80 -19.21
CA ILE A 69 -7.04 2.82 -17.77
C ILE A 69 -7.14 4.29 -17.35
N SER A 70 -8.30 4.72 -16.86
CA SER A 70 -8.46 6.02 -16.21
C SER A 70 -8.22 5.90 -14.70
N HIS A 71 -7.56 6.91 -14.14
CA HIS A 71 -7.34 7.02 -12.70
C HIS A 71 -8.17 8.20 -12.18
N HIS A 72 -8.99 7.93 -11.16
CA HIS A 72 -9.79 8.93 -10.47
C HIS A 72 -9.45 8.91 -8.98
N TYR A 73 -9.31 10.10 -8.40
CA TYR A 73 -9.05 10.28 -6.98
C TYR A 73 -10.26 10.99 -6.37
N GLU A 74 -10.79 10.43 -5.29
CA GLU A 74 -11.93 10.97 -4.59
C GLU A 74 -11.52 11.38 -3.18
N LEU A 75 -11.74 12.66 -2.86
CA LEU A 75 -11.48 13.21 -1.54
C LEU A 75 -12.74 13.02 -0.69
N LEU A 76 -12.62 12.19 0.36
CA LEU A 76 -13.73 11.90 1.25
C LEU A 76 -13.48 12.57 2.61
N PRO A 77 -14.47 13.29 3.16
CA PRO A 77 -14.36 13.85 4.50
C PRO A 77 -14.27 12.72 5.53
N LEU A 78 -13.60 12.98 6.66
CA LEU A 78 -13.72 12.08 7.80
C LEU A 78 -15.10 12.26 8.45
N ASP A 79 -15.62 11.17 8.99
CA ASP A 79 -16.77 11.24 9.88
C ASP A 79 -16.44 12.13 11.11
N PRO A 80 -17.38 12.93 11.64
CA PRO A 80 -17.11 13.81 12.78
C PRO A 80 -16.52 13.10 14.00
N THR A 81 -16.94 11.87 14.30
CA THR A 81 -16.40 11.08 15.42
C THR A 81 -14.94 10.72 15.17
N MET A 82 -14.63 10.27 13.96
CA MET A 82 -13.27 9.96 13.51
C MET A 82 -12.38 11.19 13.44
N GLN A 83 -12.92 12.36 13.11
CA GLN A 83 -12.18 13.60 13.07
C GLN A 83 -11.66 14.01 14.46
N GLN A 84 -12.46 13.80 15.50
CA GLN A 84 -12.03 14.06 16.89
C GLN A 84 -10.88 13.13 17.29
N GLU A 85 -11.04 11.83 17.02
CA GLU A 85 -10.01 10.82 17.31
C GLU A 85 -8.71 11.08 16.52
N TYR A 86 -8.84 11.37 15.23
CA TYR A 86 -7.73 11.73 14.37
C TYR A 86 -6.96 12.95 14.91
N SER A 87 -7.67 13.97 15.37
CA SER A 87 -7.08 15.19 15.93
C SER A 87 -6.26 14.89 17.19
N THR A 88 -6.74 13.98 18.04
CA THR A 88 -6.01 13.52 19.23
C THR A 88 -4.74 12.76 18.86
N LEU A 89 -4.84 11.78 17.96
CA LEU A 89 -3.69 11.01 17.47
C LEU A 89 -2.66 11.90 16.75
N TYR A 90 -3.12 12.96 16.07
CA TYR A 90 -2.23 13.89 15.39
C TYR A 90 -1.40 14.72 16.38
N LYS A 91 -2.02 15.18 17.48
CA LYS A 91 -1.29 15.82 18.58
C LYS A 91 -0.26 14.86 19.21
N GLU A 92 -0.63 13.60 19.40
CA GLU A 92 0.31 12.57 19.87
C GLU A 92 1.49 12.38 18.91
N LEU A 93 1.24 12.32 17.61
CA LEU A 93 2.28 12.22 16.59
C LEU A 93 3.27 13.39 16.71
N LEU A 94 2.76 14.63 16.79
CA LEU A 94 3.60 15.81 16.92
C LEU A 94 4.48 15.76 18.18
N SER A 95 3.92 15.28 19.30
CA SER A 95 4.67 15.08 20.56
C SER A 95 5.69 13.93 20.50
N SER A 96 5.52 13.00 19.56
CA SER A 96 6.33 11.77 19.47
C SER A 96 7.58 11.90 18.60
N LYS A 97 7.77 13.02 17.88
CA LYS A 97 8.96 13.25 17.04
C LYS A 97 10.27 13.13 17.84
N SER A 98 10.26 13.46 19.12
CA SER A 98 11.40 13.33 20.04
C SER A 98 11.56 11.94 20.66
N LYS A 99 10.57 11.04 20.50
CA LYS A 99 10.50 9.73 21.18
C LYS A 99 11.09 8.58 20.34
N GLY A 100 11.77 8.89 19.23
CA GLY A 100 12.44 7.94 18.35
C GLY A 100 11.59 7.42 17.19
N PRO A 101 12.21 6.81 16.17
CA PRO A 101 11.58 6.46 14.89
C PRO A 101 10.48 5.40 15.03
N ARG A 102 10.62 4.44 15.95
CA ARG A 102 9.61 3.38 16.17
C ARG A 102 8.27 3.96 16.62
N LYS A 103 8.28 4.82 17.65
CA LYS A 103 7.06 5.46 18.18
C LYS A 103 6.43 6.41 17.16
N PHE A 104 7.26 7.11 16.39
CA PHE A 104 6.79 7.97 15.29
C PHE A 104 6.06 7.15 14.21
N LEU A 105 6.64 6.03 13.75
CA LEU A 105 6.02 5.16 12.76
C LEU A 105 4.73 4.49 13.26
N GLN A 106 4.70 4.09 14.53
CA GLN A 106 3.47 3.56 15.16
C GLN A 106 2.34 4.59 15.14
N ASN A 107 2.64 5.85 15.50
CA ASN A 107 1.64 6.91 15.49
C ASN A 107 1.18 7.27 14.07
N ILE A 108 2.07 7.21 13.07
CA ILE A 108 1.67 7.32 11.66
C ILE A 108 0.71 6.19 11.29
N ASN A 109 1.02 4.95 11.67
CA ASN A 109 0.14 3.82 11.37
C ASN A 109 -1.24 3.97 12.01
N LYS A 110 -1.31 4.41 13.28
CA LYS A 110 -2.59 4.71 13.96
C LYS A 110 -3.42 5.73 13.19
N LEU A 111 -2.81 6.83 12.74
CA LEU A 111 -3.50 7.83 11.92
C LEU A 111 -4.00 7.24 10.60
N ARG A 112 -3.18 6.43 9.92
CA ARG A 112 -3.58 5.76 8.67
C ARG A 112 -4.77 4.84 8.89
N ILE A 113 -4.79 4.09 9.99
CA ILE A 113 -5.88 3.17 10.35
C ILE A 113 -7.17 3.94 10.66
N CYS A 114 -7.06 5.01 11.46
CA CYS A 114 -8.15 5.93 11.77
C CYS A 114 -8.83 6.42 10.48
N CYS A 115 -8.07 6.76 9.44
CA CYS A 115 -8.68 7.18 8.17
C CYS A 115 -9.47 6.08 7.42
N ASN A 116 -9.47 4.82 7.84
CA ASN A 116 -10.22 3.76 7.15
C ASN A 116 -11.46 3.30 7.91
N HIS A 117 -11.36 3.05 9.21
CA HIS A 117 -12.50 2.59 10.00
C HIS A 117 -12.26 2.71 11.51
N HIS A 118 -13.28 3.11 12.27
CA HIS A 118 -13.20 3.31 13.72
C HIS A 118 -12.80 2.04 14.48
N THR A 119 -13.46 0.92 14.15
CA THR A 119 -13.28 -0.37 14.84
C THR A 119 -11.89 -1.01 14.66
N MET A 120 -11.04 -0.45 13.79
CA MET A 120 -9.70 -0.96 13.53
C MET A 120 -8.65 -0.45 14.52
N LEU A 121 -8.89 0.71 15.17
CA LEU A 121 -7.94 1.28 16.12
C LEU A 121 -7.75 0.37 17.34
N ASN A 122 -8.84 -0.13 17.90
CA ASN A 122 -8.80 -1.01 19.07
C ASN A 122 -8.12 -2.36 18.76
N LYS A 123 -8.34 -2.90 17.56
CA LYS A 123 -7.80 -4.21 17.15
C LYS A 123 -6.29 -4.23 16.88
N ILE A 124 -5.66 -3.06 16.71
CA ILE A 124 -4.23 -2.95 16.38
C ILE A 124 -3.41 -2.55 17.60
N VAL A 125 -4.01 -1.87 18.59
CA VAL A 125 -3.37 -1.61 19.89
C VAL A 125 -3.01 -2.92 20.60
N ASP A 126 -3.82 -3.97 20.47
CA ASP A 126 -3.56 -5.28 21.09
C ASP A 126 -2.41 -6.06 20.43
N VAL A 127 -2.11 -5.82 19.15
CA VAL A 127 -1.05 -6.55 18.44
C VAL A 127 0.34 -5.99 18.75
N ASP A 128 0.45 -4.69 19.05
CA ASP A 128 1.71 -4.02 19.35
C ASP A 128 2.14 -4.12 20.84
N LEU A 129 1.25 -4.61 21.72
CA LEU A 129 1.53 -4.83 23.16
C LEU A 129 2.00 -6.26 23.48
N GLU A 130 1.77 -7.21 22.58
CA GLU A 130 2.25 -8.59 22.71
C GLU A 130 3.65 -8.72 22.10
N ASP A 131 4.67 -8.26 22.83
CA ASP A 131 6.06 -8.69 22.64
C ASP A 131 6.10 -10.23 22.75
N HIS A 132 6.24 -10.91 21.60
CA HIS A 132 6.67 -12.30 21.45
C HIS A 132 6.33 -13.26 22.62
N LYS A 133 5.04 -13.55 22.85
CA LYS A 133 4.65 -14.81 23.50
C LYS A 133 3.75 -15.62 22.57
N GLY A 134 4.26 -16.79 22.19
CA GLY A 134 3.65 -17.89 21.45
C GLY A 134 2.25 -17.68 20.88
N ARG A 135 2.18 -17.49 19.56
CA ARG A 135 0.95 -17.63 18.78
C ARG A 135 0.47 -19.09 18.87
N SER A 136 -0.50 -19.36 19.73
CA SER A 136 -1.29 -20.60 19.66
C SER A 136 -2.26 -20.48 18.48
N THR A 137 -2.09 -21.35 17.49
CA THR A 137 -3.05 -21.58 16.40
C THR A 137 -4.28 -22.27 16.98
N GLN A 138 -5.35 -21.50 17.19
CA GLN A 138 -6.69 -22.07 17.26
C GLN A 138 -7.42 -21.76 15.95
N ASP A 139 -7.52 -22.81 15.13
CA ASP A 139 -8.36 -22.87 13.94
C ASP A 139 -9.83 -22.71 14.35
N ASN A 140 -10.41 -21.55 14.05
CA ASN A 140 -11.86 -21.38 14.01
C ASN A 140 -12.30 -21.28 12.56
N SER A 141 -12.39 -22.43 11.91
CA SER A 141 -13.23 -22.63 10.73
C SER A 141 -14.69 -22.52 11.18
N SER A 142 -15.30 -21.36 11.00
CA SER A 142 -16.75 -21.21 11.12
C SER A 142 -17.35 -20.76 9.78
N THR A 143 -18.16 -21.66 9.26
CA THR A 143 -19.08 -21.55 8.13
C THR A 143 -19.74 -20.18 8.05
N ILE A 144 -19.43 -19.42 6.99
CA ILE A 144 -20.12 -18.17 6.64
C ILE A 144 -21.55 -18.52 6.22
N THR A 145 -22.46 -18.48 7.18
CA THR A 145 -23.90 -18.57 6.93
C THR A 145 -24.42 -17.16 6.74
N GLN A 146 -25.18 -16.95 5.67
CA GLN A 146 -25.78 -15.67 5.30
C GLN A 146 -26.63 -15.09 6.43
N THR A 147 -26.22 -13.92 6.93
CA THR A 147 -27.10 -12.93 7.55
C THR A 147 -26.71 -11.55 7.06
N LEU A 148 -27.34 -11.12 5.96
CA LEU A 148 -27.58 -9.71 5.67
C LEU A 148 -28.60 -9.23 6.72
N VAL A 149 -28.13 -8.80 7.88
CA VAL A 149 -28.95 -8.18 8.92
C VAL A 149 -28.19 -6.94 9.40
N ASP A 150 -28.78 -5.79 9.11
CA ASP A 150 -28.55 -4.47 9.71
C ASP A 150 -27.12 -4.19 10.19
N VAL A 151 -26.25 -3.85 9.23
CA VAL A 151 -25.06 -3.06 9.56
C VAL A 151 -25.57 -1.72 10.06
N GLU A 152 -25.51 -1.50 11.39
CA GLU A 152 -25.79 -0.21 12.00
C GLU A 152 -25.09 0.89 11.19
N THR A 153 -25.90 1.67 10.46
CA THR A 153 -25.45 2.75 9.59
C THR A 153 -24.67 3.84 10.34
N SER A 154 -24.67 3.81 11.67
CA SER A 154 -23.96 4.74 12.56
C SER A 154 -22.46 4.46 12.70
N MET A 155 -21.94 3.30 12.24
CA MET A 155 -20.51 2.96 12.38
C MET A 155 -19.74 2.83 11.06
N ILE A 156 -20.38 3.10 9.93
CA ILE A 156 -19.76 2.95 8.61
C ILE A 156 -18.88 4.16 8.31
N SER A 157 -17.59 3.94 8.05
CA SER A 157 -16.70 5.03 7.65
C SER A 157 -17.10 5.65 6.31
N SER A 158 -16.73 6.93 6.09
CA SER A 158 -17.04 7.64 4.84
C SER A 158 -16.53 6.91 3.59
N LYS A 159 -15.39 6.22 3.69
CA LYS A 159 -14.85 5.37 2.62
C LYS A 159 -15.74 4.18 2.29
N ILE A 160 -16.22 3.46 3.31
CA ILE A 160 -17.09 2.29 3.09
C ILE A 160 -18.45 2.75 2.57
N ALA A 161 -19.03 3.80 3.15
CA ALA A 161 -20.30 4.36 2.70
C ALA A 161 -20.23 4.78 1.22
N HIS A 162 -19.15 5.46 0.83
CA HIS A 162 -18.94 5.88 -0.55
C HIS A 162 -18.67 4.70 -1.50
N LEU A 163 -17.91 3.69 -1.06
CA LEU A 163 -17.68 2.45 -1.82
C LEU A 163 -19.00 1.73 -2.09
N LEU A 164 -19.83 1.52 -1.07
CA LEU A 164 -21.14 0.87 -1.20
C LEU A 164 -22.03 1.64 -2.18
N LYS A 165 -22.09 2.96 -2.08
CA LYS A 165 -22.84 3.81 -3.01
C LYS A 165 -22.34 3.67 -4.46
N SER A 166 -21.03 3.62 -4.65
CA SER A 166 -20.40 3.46 -5.97
C SER A 166 -20.66 2.09 -6.58
N LEU A 167 -20.61 1.02 -5.77
CA LEU A 167 -20.93 -0.34 -6.19
C LEU A 167 -22.41 -0.50 -6.55
N LEU A 168 -23.32 0.09 -5.74
CA LEU A 168 -24.75 0.09 -6.03
C LEU A 168 -25.06 0.85 -7.33
N LYS A 169 -24.43 2.01 -7.55
CA LYS A 169 -24.57 2.78 -8.78
C LYS A 169 -24.09 1.99 -10.00
N SER A 170 -22.93 1.34 -9.90
CA SER A 170 -22.37 0.48 -10.95
C SER A 170 -23.30 -0.68 -11.31
N LYS A 171 -23.90 -1.31 -10.29
CA LYS A 171 -24.89 -2.40 -10.47
C LYS A 171 -26.17 -1.92 -11.17
N GLN A 172 -26.61 -0.69 -10.91
CA GLN A 172 -27.82 -0.11 -11.52
C GLN A 172 -27.57 0.42 -12.93
N SER A 173 -26.41 1.04 -13.19
CA SER A 173 -26.11 1.67 -14.49
C SER A 173 -25.74 0.67 -15.58
N ASN A 174 -25.15 -0.47 -15.20
CA ASN A 174 -24.71 -1.46 -16.16
C ASN A 174 -25.53 -2.74 -16.03
N CYS A 175 -26.27 -3.06 -17.09
CA CYS A 175 -26.97 -4.31 -17.31
C CYS A 175 -25.97 -5.50 -17.36
N GLY A 176 -25.43 -5.90 -16.20
CA GLY A 176 -24.88 -7.23 -15.94
C GLY A 176 -23.38 -7.51 -16.21
N GLN A 177 -22.53 -6.58 -16.64
CA GLN A 177 -21.16 -6.94 -17.10
C GLN A 177 -19.97 -6.29 -16.39
N THR A 178 -20.15 -5.38 -15.43
CA THR A 178 -19.00 -4.75 -14.75
C THR A 178 -18.64 -5.48 -13.47
N LYS A 179 -17.40 -5.99 -13.41
CA LYS A 179 -16.82 -6.57 -12.20
C LYS A 179 -15.89 -5.53 -11.56
N SER A 180 -16.06 -5.30 -10.27
CA SER A 180 -15.19 -4.42 -9.48
C SER A 180 -14.22 -5.25 -8.65
N VAL A 181 -12.97 -4.80 -8.57
CA VAL A 181 -11.94 -5.40 -7.71
C VAL A 181 -11.50 -4.35 -6.70
N VAL A 182 -11.59 -4.68 -5.41
CA VAL A 182 -11.21 -3.80 -4.30
C VAL A 182 -9.91 -4.31 -3.69
N TYR A 183 -8.92 -3.43 -3.59
CA TYR A 183 -7.63 -3.73 -2.95
C TYR A 183 -7.56 -3.04 -1.60
N MET A 184 -7.17 -3.77 -0.56
CA MET A 184 -7.02 -3.24 0.80
C MET A 184 -5.69 -3.67 1.39
N GLN A 185 -5.06 -2.78 2.16
CA GLN A 185 -3.80 -3.08 2.85
C GLN A 185 -4.00 -3.85 4.15
N TRP A 186 -5.09 -3.59 4.89
CA TRP A 186 -5.39 -4.26 6.15
C TRP A 186 -6.41 -5.36 5.92
N THR A 187 -6.01 -6.60 6.18
CA THR A 187 -6.88 -7.79 6.00
C THR A 187 -8.11 -7.75 6.89
N GLN A 188 -7.98 -7.19 8.09
CA GLN A 188 -9.09 -7.03 9.04
C GLN A 188 -10.24 -6.18 8.49
N LEU A 189 -9.96 -5.32 7.51
CA LEU A 189 -10.95 -4.45 6.86
C LEU A 189 -11.76 -5.21 5.79
N LEU A 190 -11.25 -6.34 5.29
CA LEU A 190 -11.99 -7.22 4.37
C LEU A 190 -13.06 -8.06 5.10
N ASN A 191 -12.97 -8.16 6.43
CA ASN A 191 -13.96 -8.86 7.26
C ASN A 191 -15.15 -7.97 7.64
N LEU A 192 -15.11 -6.67 7.33
CA LEU A 192 -16.22 -5.73 7.48
C LEU A 192 -17.11 -5.77 6.24
#